data_AF-A0A7V0WLG2-F1
#
_entry.id   AF-A0A7V0WLG2-F1
#
_cell.length_a   1.000
_cell.length_b   1.000
_cell.length_c   1.000
_cell.angle_alpha   90.00
_cell.angle_beta   90.00
_cell.angle_gamma   90.00
#
_symmetry.space_group_name_H-M   'P 1'
#
loop_
_entity.id
_entity.type
_entity.pdbx_description
1 polymer ?
#
loop_
_entity_poly.entity_id
_entity_poly.type
_entity_poly.pdbx_seq_one_letter_code
_entity_poly.pdbx_strand_id
1 'polypeptide(L)' 'MMGRQAVPERLFYDFCLDDHVPENHMLRQIDRFLDFDDIRRKMAPFYCSIGRPS' A
#
# COMPACT_ATOMS: atom_id res chain seq x y z
N MET A 1 -1.09 -34.18 -25.22
CA MET A 1 -0.61 -32.80 -24.98
C MET A 1 -1.80 -31.89 -24.80
N MET A 2 -1.86 -31.17 -23.68
CA MET A 2 -2.08 -29.72 -23.57
C MET A 2 -2.26 -29.42 -22.07
N GLY A 3 -1.27 -28.76 -21.47
CA GLY A 3 -1.30 -28.34 -20.07
C GLY A 3 -2.28 -27.20 -19.88
N ARG A 4 -3.03 -27.22 -18.77
CA ARG A 4 -3.82 -26.07 -18.31
C ARG A 4 -2.88 -24.86 -18.25
N GLN A 5 -3.13 -23.84 -19.07
CA GLN A 5 -2.46 -22.55 -18.93
C GLN A 5 -2.86 -22.00 -17.56
N ALA A 6 -1.89 -21.90 -16.65
CA ALA A 6 -2.08 -21.18 -15.40
C ALA A 6 -2.49 -19.75 -15.73
N VAL A 7 -3.53 -19.26 -15.06
CA VAL A 7 -4.03 -17.90 -15.20
C VAL A 7 -2.84 -16.95 -14.98
N PRO A 8 -2.57 -15.99 -15.88
CA PRO A 8 -1.45 -15.08 -15.70
C PRO A 8 -1.57 -14.37 -14.35
N GLU A 9 -0.51 -14.42 -13.55
CA GLU A 9 -0.43 -13.70 -12.28
C GLU A 9 -0.73 -12.23 -12.55
N ARG A 10 -1.68 -11.65 -11.80
CA ARG A 10 -2.00 -10.23 -11.89
C ARG A 10 -0.76 -9.47 -11.41
N LEU A 11 0.11 -9.07 -12.34
CA LEU A 11 1.34 -8.30 -12.06
C LEU A 11 1.04 -6.90 -11.50
N PHE A 12 -0.22 -6.48 -11.57
CA PHE A 12 -0.68 -5.19 -11.07
C PHE A 12 -1.90 -5.41 -10.17
N TYR A 13 -1.78 -4.93 -8.94
CA TYR A 13 -2.91 -4.77 -8.04
C TYR A 13 -3.49 -3.38 -8.29
N ASP A 14 -4.70 -3.34 -8.82
CA ASP A 14 -5.48 -2.11 -8.86
C ASP A 14 -6.07 -1.92 -7.46
N PHE A 15 -5.57 -0.93 -6.72
CA PHE A 15 -5.96 -0.66 -5.35
C PHE A 15 -6.07 0.86 -5.13
N CYS A 16 -7.30 1.31 -4.99
CA CYS A 16 -7.61 2.67 -4.55
C CYS A 16 -7.87 2.65 -3.05
N LEU A 17 -7.06 3.40 -2.30
CA LEU A 17 -7.22 3.51 -0.85
C LEU A 17 -8.53 4.20 -0.47
N ASP A 18 -9.00 5.16 -1.28
CA ASP A 18 -10.23 5.90 -1.04
C ASP A 18 -11.48 5.02 -1.16
N ASP A 19 -11.48 4.06 -2.09
CA ASP A 19 -12.57 3.10 -2.27
C ASP A 19 -12.74 2.17 -1.06
N HIS A 20 -11.64 1.90 -0.35
CA HIS A 20 -11.61 0.94 0.75
C HIS A 20 -11.60 1.61 2.13
N VAL A 21 -11.28 2.90 2.20
CA VAL A 21 -11.22 3.67 3.43
C VAL A 21 -12.08 4.93 3.24
N PRO A 22 -13.41 4.84 3.43
CA PRO A 22 -14.29 6.00 3.29
C PRO A 22 -14.03 7.08 4.37
N GLU A 23 -14.54 8.29 4.18
CA GLU A 23 -14.28 9.44 5.08
C GLU A 23 -14.66 9.19 6.54
N ASN A 24 -15.73 8.43 6.78
CA ASN A 24 -16.21 8.06 8.10
C ASN A 24 -15.48 6.86 8.71
N HIS A 25 -14.44 6.34 8.05
CA HIS A 25 -13.69 5.17 8.51
C HIS A 25 -12.84 5.52 9.75
N MET A 26 -12.86 4.63 10.75
CA MET A 26 -12.15 4.81 12.02
C MET A 26 -10.66 5.10 11.84
N LEU A 27 -9.99 4.47 10.86
CA LEU A 27 -8.57 4.72 10.58
C LEU A 27 -8.29 6.18 10.17
N ARG A 28 -9.15 6.81 9.35
CA ARG A 28 -8.99 8.24 9.01
C ARG A 28 -9.22 9.13 10.23
N GLN A 29 -10.13 8.73 11.11
CA GLN A 29 -10.35 9.47 12.35
C GLN A 29 -9.11 9.43 13.25
N ILE A 30 -8.44 8.28 13.34
CA ILE A 30 -7.19 8.11 14.10
C ILE A 30 -6.05 8.90 13.47
N ASP A 31 -5.92 8.87 12.14
CA ASP A 31 -4.90 9.59 11.37
C ASP A 31 -4.89 11.09 11.68
N ARG A 32 -6.07 11.71 11.88
CA ARG A 32 -6.19 13.13 12.28
C ARG A 32 -5.51 13.47 13.61
N PHE A 33 -5.30 12.50 14.49
CA PHE A 33 -4.69 12.70 15.80
C PHE A 33 -3.24 12.23 15.86
N LEU A 34 -2.74 11.57 14.81
CA LEU A 34 -1.39 11.01 14.77
C LEU A 34 -0.60 11.67 13.64
N ASP A 35 0.22 12.66 13.99
CA ASP A 35 1.20 13.21 13.06
C ASP A 35 2.49 12.36 13.10
N PHE A 36 2.79 11.69 11.98
CA PHE A 36 3.99 10.89 11.81
C PHE A 36 5.01 11.49 10.83
N ASP A 37 4.83 12.72 10.38
CA ASP A 37 5.67 13.32 9.33
C ASP A 37 7.15 13.38 9.73
N ASP A 38 7.44 13.76 10.98
CA ASP A 38 8.82 13.81 11.48
C ASP A 38 9.46 12.42 11.58
N ILE A 39 8.69 11.43 12.03
CA ILE A 39 9.15 10.03 12.11
C ILE A 39 9.43 9.50 10.70
N ARG A 40 8.51 9.69 9.76
CA ARG A 40 8.67 9.28 8.36
C ARG A 40 9.89 9.91 7.72
N ARG A 41 10.16 11.19 7.99
CA ARG A 41 11.34 11.91 7.48
C ARG A 41 12.64 11.31 8.02
N LYS A 42 12.69 10.99 9.31
CA LYS A 42 13.85 10.33 9.93
C LYS A 42 14.05 8.90 9.42
N MET A 43 12.97 8.21 9.10
CA MET A 43 13.01 6.83 8.60
C MET A 43 13.28 6.74 7.09
N ALA A 44 13.09 7.83 6.33
CA ALA A 44 13.25 7.87 4.87
C ALA A 44 14.55 7.24 4.36
N PRO A 45 15.74 7.50 4.96
CA PRO A 45 17.00 6.92 4.49
C PRO A 45 17.11 5.40 4.65
N PHE A 46 16.26 4.79 5.48
CA PHE A 46 16.29 3.35 5.77
C PHE A 46 15.32 2.55 4.89
N TYR A 47 14.44 3.21 4.11
CA TYR A 47 13.60 2.52 3.14
C TYR A 47 14.40 2.16 1.89
N CYS A 48 14.01 1.06 1.24
CA CYS A 48 14.58 0.69 -0.05
C CYS A 48 14.22 1.75 -1.11
N SER A 49 15.22 2.23 -1.85
CA SER A 49 15.07 3.32 -2.82
C SER A 49 14.20 2.97 -4.03
N ILE A 50 14.06 1.68 -4.34
CA ILE A 50 13.23 1.14 -5.42
C ILE A 50 11.84 0.68 -4.95
N GLY A 51 11.47 0.99 -3.70
CA GLY A 51 10.24 0.46 -3.08
C GLY A 51 10.42 -0.98 -2.61
N ARG A 52 9.33 -1.75 -2.53
CA ARG A 52 9.37 -3.17 -2.14
C ARG A 52 9.56 -4.03 -3.40
N PRO A 53 10.69 -4.74 -3.59
CA PRO A 53 10.74 -5.85 -4.53
C PRO A 53 10.20 -7.08 -3.79
N SER A 54 8.89 -7.30 -3.87
CA SER A 54 8.22 -8.53 -3.42
C SER A 54 7.11 -8.89 -4.38
#